data_AF-A0A8B0SGZ3-F1
#
_entry.id   AF-A0A8B0SGZ3-F1
#
_cell.length_a   1.000
_cell.length_b   1.000
_cell.length_c   1.000
_cell.angle_alpha   90.00
_cell.angle_beta   90.00
_cell.angle_gamma   90.00
#
_symmetry.space_group_name_H-M   'P 1'
#
loop_
_entity.id
_entity.type
_entity.pdbx_description
1 polymer ?
#
loop_
_entity_poly.entity_id
_entity_poly.type
_entity_poly.pdbx_seq_one_letter_code
_entity_poly.pdbx_strand_id
1 'polypeptide(L)'
;MSDTSALYEEAAQGSYAQSILTNPAWKAACAQWEDDLTRQLRTLASDPTACQQIAFLLLAGDKFRQYLETVAQTGQMATIQLDQLSGNV
;
A
#
# COMPACT_ATOMS: atom_id res chain seq x y z
N MET A 1 3.80 4.59 -27.98
CA MET A 1 4.60 4.89 -26.77
C MET A 1 5.43 3.66 -26.51
N SER A 2 6.76 3.75 -26.41
CA SER A 2 7.63 2.56 -26.33
C SER A 2 7.43 1.83 -25.01
N ASP A 3 7.41 0.49 -25.05
CA ASP A 3 7.21 -0.38 -23.87
C ASP A 3 8.20 -0.05 -22.73
N THR A 4 9.38 0.45 -23.07
CA THR A 4 10.40 0.92 -22.12
C THR A 4 9.94 2.11 -21.27
N SER A 5 9.16 3.03 -21.84
CA SER A 5 8.66 4.20 -21.09
C SER A 5 7.66 3.79 -20.01
N ALA A 6 6.82 2.78 -20.29
CA ALA A 6 5.88 2.24 -19.31
C ALA A 6 6.63 1.52 -18.17
N LEU A 7 7.71 0.80 -18.49
CA LEU A 7 8.55 0.15 -17.49
C LEU A 7 9.23 1.16 -16.55
N TYR A 8 9.73 2.29 -17.08
CA TYR A 8 10.31 3.34 -16.23
C TYR A 8 9.26 3.97 -15.29
N GLU A 9 8.04 4.19 -15.79
CA GLU A 9 6.95 4.71 -14.96
C GLU A 9 6.57 3.70 -13.86
N GLU A 10 6.42 2.43 -14.20
CA GLU A 10 6.11 1.37 -13.25
C GLU A 10 7.20 1.20 -12.19
N ALA A 11 8.48 1.25 -12.58
CA ALA A 11 9.61 1.23 -11.66
C ALA A 11 9.58 2.44 -10.70
N ALA A 12 9.29 3.64 -11.21
CA ALA A 12 9.17 4.84 -10.40
C ALA A 12 8.01 4.75 -9.40
N GLN A 13 6.85 4.26 -9.85
CA GLN A 13 5.68 4.04 -8.99
C GLN A 13 5.98 3.01 -7.88
N GLY A 14 6.65 1.89 -8.21
CA GLY A 14 7.04 0.91 -7.21
C GLY A 14 8.06 1.43 -6.21
N SER A 15 9.05 2.20 -6.65
CA SER A 15 9.99 2.87 -5.74
C SER A 15 9.28 3.82 -4.79
N TYR A 16 8.28 4.56 -5.28
CA TYR A 16 7.48 5.45 -4.44
C TYR A 16 6.62 4.66 -3.44
N ALA A 17 5.93 3.61 -3.87
CA ALA A 17 5.16 2.73 -3.00
C ALA A 17 6.04 2.10 -1.90
N GLN A 18 7.24 1.62 -2.27
CA GLN A 18 8.23 1.11 -1.32
C GLN A 18 8.67 2.18 -0.31
N SER A 19 8.82 3.43 -0.74
CA SER A 19 9.16 4.53 0.18
C SER A 19 8.07 4.79 1.21
N ILE A 20 6.79 4.67 0.83
CA ILE A 20 5.65 4.78 1.75
C ILE A 20 5.64 3.58 2.71
N LEU A 21 5.77 2.36 2.18
CA LEU A 21 5.75 1.12 2.98
C LEU A 21 6.91 1.01 3.95
N THR A 22 8.04 1.68 3.69
CA THR A 22 9.21 1.71 4.59
C THR A 22 9.25 2.94 5.49
N ASN A 23 8.39 3.94 5.26
CA ASN A 23 8.34 5.15 6.07
C ASN A 23 7.84 4.84 7.50
N PRO A 24 8.67 5.06 8.54
CA PRO A 24 8.29 4.75 9.92
C PRO A 24 7.14 5.62 10.44
N ALA A 25 7.04 6.89 10.00
CA ALA A 25 5.95 7.77 10.38
C ALA A 25 4.61 7.31 9.78
N TRP A 26 4.63 6.84 8.52
CA TRP A 26 3.44 6.25 7.89
C TRP A 26 2.98 4.99 8.62
N LYS A 27 3.90 4.07 8.94
CA LYS A 27 3.60 2.86 9.72
C LYS A 27 2.99 3.19 11.07
N ALA A 28 3.57 4.15 11.80
CA ALA A 28 3.06 4.59 13.09
C ALA A 28 1.66 5.19 12.98
N ALA A 29 1.41 6.01 11.94
CA ALA A 29 0.09 6.59 11.69
C ALA A 29 -0.98 5.52 11.37
N CYS A 30 -0.66 4.53 10.53
CA CYS A 30 -1.57 3.42 10.24
C CYS A 30 -1.89 2.60 11.49
N ALA A 31 -0.88 2.26 12.29
CA ALA A 31 -1.08 1.51 13.54
C ALA A 31 -1.96 2.28 14.52
N GLN A 32 -1.70 3.58 14.71
CA GLN A 32 -2.52 4.43 15.58
C GLN A 32 -3.98 4.50 15.11
N TRP A 33 -4.19 4.66 13.80
CA TRP A 33 -5.53 4.71 13.21
C TRP A 33 -6.29 3.39 13.39
N GLU A 34 -5.63 2.25 13.18
CA GLU A 34 -6.20 0.91 13.41
C GLU A 34 -6.57 0.66 14.87
N ASP A 35 -5.71 1.10 15.80
CA ASP A 35 -5.96 1.01 17.24
C ASP A 35 -7.16 1.85 17.66
N ASP A 36 -7.29 3.06 17.13
CA ASP A 36 -8.42 3.95 17.43
C ASP A 36 -9.73 3.42 16.86
N LEU A 37 -9.73 2.88 15.64
CA LEU A 37 -10.91 2.21 15.07
C LEU A 37 -11.29 0.96 15.87
N THR A 38 -10.32 0.15 16.26
CA THR A 38 -10.56 -1.05 17.09
C THR A 38 -11.13 -0.66 18.46
N ARG A 39 -10.67 0.44 19.05
CA ARG A 39 -11.22 0.97 20.29
C ARG A 39 -12.67 1.43 20.11
N GLN A 40 -12.96 2.18 19.04
CA GLN A 40 -14.32 2.61 18.72
C GLN A 40 -15.26 1.44 18.50
N LEU A 41 -14.81 0.36 17.85
CA LEU A 41 -15.61 -0.85 17.64
C LEU A 41 -16.06 -1.47 18.97
N ARG A 42 -15.20 -1.46 19.99
CA ARG A 42 -15.55 -1.96 21.34
C ARG A 42 -16.55 -1.04 22.04
N THR A 43 -16.40 0.27 21.88
CA THR A 43 -17.26 1.27 22.52
C THR A 43 -18.66 1.32 21.89
N LEU A 44 -18.75 1.15 20.57
CA LEU A 44 -19.98 1.24 19.79
C LEU A 44 -20.59 -0.14 19.47
N ALA A 45 -20.23 -1.18 20.23
CA ALA A 45 -20.64 -2.56 19.96
C ALA A 45 -22.17 -2.78 19.93
N SER A 46 -22.95 -1.88 20.57
CA SER A 46 -24.41 -1.91 20.56
C SER A 46 -25.04 -1.23 19.33
N ASP A 47 -24.26 -0.57 18.48
CA ASP A 47 -24.71 0.05 17.23
C ASP A 47 -24.19 -0.77 16.02
N PRO A 48 -25.05 -1.60 15.40
CA PRO A 48 -24.67 -2.43 14.26
C PRO A 48 -24.18 -1.63 13.05
N THR A 49 -24.72 -0.43 12.82
CA THR A 49 -24.34 0.41 11.67
C THR A 49 -22.95 1.00 11.89
N ALA A 50 -22.67 1.51 13.08
CA ALA A 50 -21.33 1.99 13.42
C ALA A 50 -20.28 0.86 13.33
N CYS A 51 -20.63 -0.35 13.82
CA CYS A 51 -19.75 -1.51 13.72
C CYS A 51 -19.42 -1.89 12.27
N GLN A 52 -20.42 -1.90 11.38
CA GLN A 52 -20.22 -2.19 9.96
C GLN A 52 -19.33 -1.14 9.27
N GLN A 53 -19.53 0.14 9.58
CA GLN A 53 -18.71 1.22 9.01
C GLN A 53 -17.25 1.13 9.47
N ILE A 54 -17.01 0.86 10.75
CA ILE A 54 -15.65 0.69 11.29
C ILE A 54 -14.97 -0.55 10.68
N ALA A 55 -15.68 -1.67 10.57
CA ALA A 55 -15.16 -2.87 9.92
C ALA A 55 -14.82 -2.63 8.45
N PHE A 56 -15.65 -1.87 7.73
CA PHE A 56 -15.38 -1.46 6.36
C PHE A 56 -14.10 -0.61 6.26
N LEU A 57 -13.91 0.35 7.17
CA LEU A 57 -12.71 1.19 7.19
C LEU A 57 -11.45 0.36 7.42
N LEU A 58 -11.45 -0.55 8.41
CA LEU A 58 -10.33 -1.46 8.67
C LEU A 58 -9.99 -2.30 7.42
N LEU A 59 -11.01 -2.85 6.76
CA LEU A 59 -10.83 -3.62 5.52
C LEU A 59 -10.27 -2.75 4.38
N ALA A 60 -10.76 -1.53 4.22
CA ALA A 60 -10.26 -0.59 3.20
C ALA A 60 -8.79 -0.24 3.45
N GLY A 61 -8.39 -0.05 4.70
CA GLY A 61 -6.99 0.18 5.09
C GLY A 61 -6.08 -1.00 4.76
N ASP A 62 -6.52 -2.23 5.04
CA ASP A 62 -5.81 -3.46 4.66
C ASP A 62 -5.67 -3.58 3.14
N LYS A 63 -6.76 -3.34 2.38
CA LYS A 63 -6.73 -3.36 0.91
C LYS A 63 -5.82 -2.30 0.32
N PHE A 64 -5.77 -1.11 0.91
CA PHE A 64 -4.86 -0.06 0.49
C PHE A 64 -3.39 -0.47 0.72
N ARG A 65 -3.07 -1.08 1.86
CA ARG A 65 -1.73 -1.63 2.12
C ARG A 65 -1.35 -2.72 1.10
N GLN A 66 -2.23 -3.68 0.83
CA GLN A 66 -2.02 -4.73 -0.18
C GLN A 66 -1.81 -4.15 -1.58
N TYR A 67 -2.53 -3.08 -1.93
CA TYR A 67 -2.33 -2.39 -3.19
C TYR A 67 -0.92 -1.77 -3.28
N LEU A 68 -0.47 -1.07 -2.23
CA LEU A 68 0.89 -0.52 -2.20
C LEU A 68 1.96 -1.62 -2.29
N GLU A 69 1.78 -2.75 -1.60
CA GLU A 69 2.69 -3.90 -1.67
C GLU A 69 2.75 -4.47 -3.10
N THR A 70 1.61 -4.57 -3.76
CA THR A 70 1.54 -5.02 -5.16
C THR A 70 2.28 -4.04 -6.07
N VAL A 71 2.03 -2.73 -5.95
CA VAL A 71 2.72 -1.70 -6.75
C VAL A 71 4.24 -1.71 -6.51
N ALA A 72 4.67 -1.87 -5.26
CA ALA A 72 6.09 -2.00 -4.94
C ALA A 72 6.70 -3.25 -5.60
N GLN A 73 6.00 -4.38 -5.57
CA GLN A 73 6.45 -5.61 -6.21
C GLN A 73 6.51 -5.49 -7.73
N THR A 74 5.49 -4.93 -8.38
CA THR A 74 5.48 -4.80 -9.84
C THR A 74 6.52 -3.81 -10.32
N GLY A 75 6.76 -2.70 -9.62
CA GLY A 75 7.86 -1.79 -9.95
C GLY A 75 9.26 -2.38 -9.70
N GLN A 76 9.43 -3.28 -8.73
CA GLN A 76 10.68 -4.04 -8.59
C GLN A 76 10.90 -4.97 -9.80
N MET A 77 9.84 -5.64 -10.27
CA MET A 77 9.93 -6.45 -11.49
C MET A 77 10.26 -5.59 -12.73
N ALA A 78 9.66 -4.41 -12.86
CA ALA A 78 9.95 -3.48 -13.94
C ALA A 78 11.41 -3.00 -13.90
N THR A 79 11.96 -2.74 -12.71
CA THR A 79 13.38 -2.40 -12.52
C THR A 79 14.30 -3.51 -13.02
N ILE A 80 14.03 -4.76 -12.63
CA ILE A 80 14.80 -5.93 -13.08
C ILE A 80 14.75 -6.07 -14.61
N GLN A 81 13.58 -5.83 -15.23
CA GLN A 81 13.45 -5.88 -16.68
C GLN A 81 14.26 -4.77 -17.38
N LEU A 82 14.29 -3.56 -16.82
CA LEU A 82 15.12 -2.46 -17.33
C LEU A 82 16.62 -2.77 -17.21
N ASP A 83 17.05 -3.39 -16.12
CA ASP A 83 18.44 -3.81 -15.94
C ASP A 83 18.85 -4.88 -16.97
N GLN A 84 17.96 -5.82 -17.26
CA GLN A 84 18.15 -6.82 -18.33
C GLN A 84 18.23 -6.18 -19.71
N LEU A 85 17.36 -5.20 -20.01
CA LEU A 85 17.35 -4.49 -21.29
C LEU A 85 18.57 -3.59 -21.49
N SER A 86 19.13 -3.04 -20.40
CA SER A 86 20.31 -2.18 -20.43
C SER A 86 21.65 -2.94 -20.45
N GLY A 87 21.61 -4.28 -20.34
CA GLY A 87 22.81 -5.12 -20.33
C GLY A 87 23.61 -5.06 -19.04
N ASN A 88 22.99 -4.61 -17.94
CA ASN A 88 23.61 -4.50 -16.61
C ASN A 88 23.52 -5.79 -15.78
N VAL A 89 23.44 -6.97 -16.43
CA VAL A 89 23.40 -8.28 -15.77
C VAL A 89 24.74 -8.99 -15.91
#